data_AF-A0A356EIA9-F1
#
_entry.id   AF-A0A356EIA9-F1
#
_cell.length_a   1.000
_cell.length_b   1.000
_cell.length_c   1.000
_cell.angle_alpha   90.00
_cell.angle_beta   90.00
_cell.angle_gamma   90.00
#
_symmetry.space_group_name_H-M   'P 1'
#
loop_
_entity.id
_entity.type
_entity.pdbx_description
1 polymer ?
#
loop_
_entity_poly.entity_id
_entity_poly.type
_entity_poly.pdbx_seq_one_letter_code
_entity_poly.pdbx_strand_id
1 'polypeptide(L)'
;MLVLVLVQLRRYYFFLLEKFDKGVDMVHSEAMKAIVRRRLKLANRFWGVVLCGLCSIVSCTPRAVAALPGLTGDQISGASLWQRITVEEDFKAYPSWPDYKGIQPGQSPHGRFHRIYINPILADALPISANIAPAGSIIIKENYDPDRVVSGYTVMAKVPGYNPDAGDWFWAAYDNQGGVKMEGRPAMCIRCHSSSASDFVLLQRLDAAGADQ
;
A
#
# COMPACT_ATOMS: atom_id res chain seq x y z
N MET A 1 -11.08 25.30 5.49
CA MET A 1 -10.49 26.27 6.44
C MET A 1 -11.22 26.31 7.79
N LEU A 2 -12.54 26.48 7.84
CA LEU A 2 -13.31 26.60 9.09
C LEU A 2 -13.20 25.39 10.05
N VAL A 3 -13.21 24.16 9.52
CA VAL A 3 -13.10 22.92 10.32
C VAL A 3 -11.74 22.80 11.01
N LEU A 4 -10.65 23.18 10.32
CA LEU A 4 -9.30 23.18 10.88
C LEU A 4 -9.18 24.19 12.03
N VAL A 5 -9.77 25.39 11.86
CA VAL A 5 -9.81 26.41 12.91
C VAL A 5 -10.58 25.91 14.14
N LEU A 6 -11.72 25.23 13.95
CA LEU A 6 -12.51 24.68 15.06
C LEU A 6 -11.81 23.53 15.78
N VAL A 7 -11.12 22.64 15.06
CA VAL A 7 -10.30 21.56 15.65
C VAL A 7 -9.14 22.14 16.47
N GLN A 8 -8.51 23.20 15.97
CA GLN A 8 -7.39 23.86 16.64
C GLN A 8 -7.84 24.63 17.89
N LEU A 9 -8.99 25.30 17.83
CA LEU A 9 -9.63 25.93 19.00
C LEU A 9 -10.05 24.89 20.05
N ARG A 10 -10.56 23.73 19.65
CA ARG A 10 -10.88 22.62 20.57
C ARG A 10 -9.63 22.11 21.28
N ARG A 11 -8.53 21.88 20.54
CA ARG A 11 -7.25 21.45 21.13
C ARG A 11 -6.72 22.48 22.13
N TYR A 12 -6.79 23.77 21.78
CA TYR A 12 -6.38 24.85 22.67
C TYR A 12 -7.24 24.93 23.94
N TYR A 13 -8.56 24.77 23.81
CA TYR A 13 -9.48 24.73 24.94
C TYR A 13 -9.20 23.58 25.91
N PHE A 14 -8.99 22.36 25.42
CA PHE A 14 -8.65 21.21 26.26
C PHE A 14 -7.28 21.38 26.95
N PHE A 15 -6.29 21.94 26.25
CA PHE A 15 -5.00 22.26 26.85
C PHE A 15 -5.10 23.29 27.99
N LEU A 16 -5.92 24.32 27.82
CA LEU A 16 -6.20 25.28 28.88
C LEU A 16 -6.93 24.64 30.06
N LEU A 17 -7.94 23.79 29.80
CA LEU A 17 -8.64 23.05 30.85
C LEU A 17 -7.70 22.18 31.68
N GLU A 18 -6.77 21.46 31.05
CA GLU A 18 -5.81 20.61 31.77
C GLU A 18 -4.89 21.44 32.67
N LYS A 19 -4.42 22.60 32.21
CA LYS A 19 -3.63 23.52 33.04
C LYS A 19 -4.44 24.11 34.19
N PHE A 20 -5.72 24.42 33.97
CA PHE A 20 -6.60 24.91 35.02
C PHE A 20 -6.91 23.83 36.07
N ASP A 21 -7.11 22.57 35.67
CA ASP A 21 -7.40 21.46 36.59
C ASP A 21 -6.23 21.21 37.55
N LYS A 22 -5.00 21.22 37.03
CA LYS A 22 -3.77 21.17 37.85
C LYS A 22 -3.69 22.34 38.85
N GLY A 23 -4.25 23.50 38.52
CA GLY A 23 -4.33 24.65 39.42
C GLY A 23 -5.36 24.51 40.53
N VAL A 24 -6.47 23.78 40.28
CA VAL A 24 -7.52 23.52 41.28
C VAL A 24 -7.02 22.62 42.40
N ASP A 25 -6.13 21.68 42.10
CA ASP A 25 -5.58 20.76 43.09
C ASP A 25 -4.61 21.43 44.09
N MET A 26 -4.10 22.63 43.77
CA MET A 26 -3.30 23.46 44.69
C MET A 26 -4.15 24.25 45.69
N VAL A 27 -5.48 24.29 45.52
CA VAL A 27 -6.38 24.97 46.46
C VAL A 27 -6.58 24.08 47.67
N HIS A 28 -6.25 24.53 48.88
CA HIS A 28 -6.26 23.65 50.06
C HIS A 28 -7.67 23.40 50.64
N SER A 29 -8.71 24.11 50.16
CA SER A 29 -10.09 23.99 50.66
C SER A 29 -10.97 23.14 49.74
N GLU A 30 -11.49 22.04 50.29
CA GLU A 30 -12.39 21.11 49.60
C GLU A 30 -13.72 21.77 49.17
N ALA A 31 -14.24 22.71 49.97
CA ALA A 31 -15.43 23.47 49.61
C ALA A 31 -15.19 24.35 48.37
N MET A 32 -14.01 24.95 48.27
CA MET A 32 -13.62 25.78 47.14
C MET A 32 -13.42 24.93 45.87
N LYS A 33 -12.76 23.76 46.00
CA LYS A 33 -12.61 22.78 44.90
C LYS A 33 -13.98 22.36 44.36
N ALA A 34 -14.95 22.10 45.24
CA ALA A 34 -16.30 21.70 44.83
C ALA A 34 -17.03 22.79 44.05
N ILE A 35 -16.91 24.06 44.43
CA ILE A 35 -17.52 25.21 43.73
C ILE A 35 -16.88 25.39 42.35
N VAL A 36 -15.56 25.34 42.25
CA VAL A 36 -14.82 25.50 40.98
C VAL A 36 -15.12 24.33 40.03
N ARG A 37 -15.11 23.08 40.53
CA ARG A 37 -15.49 21.89 39.75
C ARG A 37 -16.95 21.94 39.27
N ARG A 38 -17.88 22.49 40.05
CA ARG A 38 -19.28 22.70 39.62
C ARG A 38 -19.39 23.72 38.49
N ARG A 39 -18.65 24.82 38.55
CA ARG A 39 -18.63 25.85 37.48
C ARG A 39 -17.96 25.34 36.19
N LEU A 40 -16.92 24.53 36.29
CA LEU A 40 -16.27 23.87 35.14
C LEU A 40 -17.19 22.85 34.45
N LYS A 41 -17.94 22.05 35.21
CA LYS A 41 -18.94 21.12 34.64
C LYS A 41 -20.06 21.84 33.88
N LEU A 42 -20.45 23.04 34.31
CA LEU A 42 -21.44 23.87 33.59
C LEU A 42 -20.87 24.46 32.30
N ALA A 43 -19.61 24.94 32.30
CA ALA A 43 -18.93 25.42 31.10
C ALA A 43 -18.70 24.30 30.05
N ASN A 44 -18.41 23.08 30.51
CA ASN A 44 -18.19 21.92 29.64
C ASN A 44 -19.51 21.40 29.01
N ARG A 45 -20.65 21.57 29.70
CA ARG A 45 -21.98 21.28 29.13
C ARG A 45 -22.37 22.26 28.03
N PHE A 46 -21.94 23.52 28.12
CA PHE A 46 -22.20 24.54 27.08
C PHE A 46 -21.44 24.24 25.77
N TRP A 47 -20.21 23.71 25.84
CA TRP A 47 -19.45 23.30 24.65
C TRP A 47 -19.91 21.96 24.05
N GLY A 48 -20.41 21.03 24.88
CA GLY A 48 -20.95 19.75 24.40
C GLY A 48 -22.19 19.89 23.51
N VAL A 49 -23.06 20.87 23.78
CA VAL A 49 -24.29 21.10 22.98
C VAL A 49 -23.99 21.84 21.67
N VAL A 50 -23.02 22.77 21.66
CA VAL A 50 -22.62 23.51 20.45
C VAL A 50 -21.86 22.61 19.45
N LEU A 51 -21.12 21.61 19.92
CA LEU A 51 -20.42 20.65 19.03
C LEU A 51 -21.33 19.55 18.47
N CYS A 52 -22.37 19.12 19.20
CA CYS A 52 -23.29 18.07 18.73
C CYS A 52 -24.24 18.56 17.61
N GLY A 53 -24.62 19.84 17.61
CA GLY A 53 -25.54 20.39 16.59
C GLY A 53 -24.94 20.54 15.19
N LEU A 54 -23.61 20.54 15.06
CA LEU A 54 -22.87 20.73 13.80
C LEU A 54 -22.31 19.42 13.20
N CYS A 55 -22.50 18.29 13.88
CA CYS A 55 -21.89 17.01 13.49
C CYS A 55 -22.83 16.09 12.66
N SER A 56 -24.07 16.52 12.38
CA SER A 56 -25.07 15.70 11.67
C SER A 56 -25.04 15.81 10.13
N ILE A 57 -24.03 16.46 9.55
CA ILE A 57 -23.87 16.59 8.08
C ILE A 57 -22.53 16.05 7.56
N VAL A 58 -21.77 15.31 8.37
CA VAL A 58 -20.61 14.57 7.86
C VAL A 58 -21.14 13.31 7.19
N SER A 59 -21.67 13.46 5.98
CA SER A 59 -21.84 12.36 5.04
C SER A 59 -20.53 11.59 5.00
N CYS A 60 -20.56 10.35 5.47
CA CYS A 60 -19.46 9.42 5.33
C CYS A 60 -19.37 9.05 3.85
N THR A 61 -18.85 9.94 3.03
CA THR A 61 -18.46 9.58 1.67
C THR A 61 -17.25 8.65 1.82
N PRO A 62 -17.33 7.40 1.33
CA PRO A 62 -16.16 6.54 1.30
C PRO A 62 -15.08 7.30 0.53
N ARG A 63 -13.98 7.62 1.21
CA ARG A 63 -12.82 8.22 0.57
C ARG A 63 -12.29 7.16 -0.38
N ALA A 64 -12.54 7.34 -1.67
CA ALA A 64 -11.82 6.59 -2.69
C ALA A 64 -10.33 6.75 -2.37
N VAL A 65 -9.69 5.65 -2.01
CA VAL A 65 -8.22 5.61 -1.91
C VAL A 65 -7.77 5.77 -3.35
N ALA A 66 -7.35 6.98 -3.69
CA ALA A 66 -6.81 7.24 -5.02
C ALA A 66 -5.66 6.25 -5.25
N ALA A 67 -5.70 5.52 -6.35
CA ALA A 67 -4.63 4.60 -6.73
C ALA A 67 -3.30 5.38 -6.74
N LEU A 68 -2.26 4.81 -6.14
CA LEU A 68 -0.95 5.44 -6.11
C LEU A 68 -0.46 5.65 -7.55
N PRO A 69 0.17 6.80 -7.85
CA PRO A 69 0.76 7.00 -9.17
C PRO A 69 1.79 5.92 -9.45
N GLY A 70 1.86 5.46 -10.70
CA GLY A 70 2.89 4.53 -11.15
C GLY A 70 4.29 5.10 -10.89
N LEU A 71 5.24 4.24 -10.52
CA LEU A 71 6.64 4.63 -10.37
C LEU A 71 7.19 5.10 -11.73
N THR A 72 7.96 6.18 -11.72
CA THR A 72 8.62 6.72 -12.92
C THR A 72 10.07 6.27 -13.03
N GLY A 73 10.70 6.45 -14.19
CA GLY A 73 12.07 6.00 -14.45
C GLY A 73 13.13 6.62 -13.52
N ASP A 74 12.91 7.84 -13.07
CA ASP A 74 13.77 8.55 -12.10
C ASP A 74 13.52 8.13 -10.64
N GLN A 75 12.34 7.56 -10.35
CA GLN A 75 11.95 7.12 -9.01
C GLN A 75 12.20 5.62 -8.78
N ILE A 76 12.26 4.82 -9.85
CA ILE A 76 12.32 3.36 -9.73
C ILE A 76 13.70 2.88 -9.26
N SER A 77 13.68 2.16 -8.15
CA SER A 77 14.78 1.39 -7.56
C SER A 77 14.19 0.20 -6.83
N GLY A 78 14.98 -0.78 -6.44
CA GLY A 78 14.55 -1.91 -5.64
C GLY A 78 14.07 -1.46 -4.27
N ALA A 79 14.71 -0.44 -3.67
CA ALA A 79 14.27 0.14 -2.40
C ALA A 79 12.89 0.83 -2.53
N SER A 80 12.69 1.68 -3.53
CA SER A 80 11.41 2.37 -3.75
C SER A 80 10.31 1.40 -4.18
N LEU A 81 10.63 0.38 -4.97
CA LEU A 81 9.68 -0.69 -5.32
C LEU A 81 9.31 -1.55 -4.11
N TRP A 82 10.26 -1.87 -3.23
CA TRP A 82 9.96 -2.59 -1.99
C TRP A 82 9.07 -1.77 -1.06
N GLN A 83 9.39 -0.48 -0.89
CA GLN A 83 8.56 0.46 -0.15
C GLN A 83 7.14 0.54 -0.74
N ARG A 84 7.01 0.63 -2.07
CA ARG A 84 5.72 0.63 -2.77
C ARG A 84 4.88 -0.58 -2.38
N ILE A 85 5.43 -1.79 -2.49
CA ILE A 85 4.64 -3.02 -2.34
C ILE A 85 4.42 -3.44 -0.87
N THR A 86 5.18 -2.88 0.09
CA THR A 86 5.10 -3.30 1.51
C THR A 86 4.71 -2.21 2.51
N VAL A 87 5.01 -0.94 2.23
CA VAL A 87 4.76 0.19 3.15
C VAL A 87 3.60 1.04 2.65
N GLU A 88 3.62 1.39 1.36
CA GLU A 88 2.55 2.19 0.74
C GLU A 88 1.34 1.33 0.42
N GLU A 89 1.58 0.06 0.10
CA GLU A 89 0.58 -0.96 -0.16
C GLU A 89 0.90 -2.23 0.64
N ASP A 90 -0.07 -3.14 0.72
CA ASP A 90 0.13 -4.49 1.23
C ASP A 90 -0.02 -5.49 0.09
N PHE A 91 1.09 -5.91 -0.51
CA PHE A 91 1.05 -6.86 -1.61
C PHE A 91 0.43 -8.22 -1.24
N LYS A 92 0.33 -8.56 0.06
CA LYS A 92 -0.35 -9.79 0.47
C LYS A 92 -1.86 -9.71 0.25
N ALA A 93 -2.41 -8.50 0.19
CA ALA A 93 -3.79 -8.23 -0.15
C ALA A 93 -4.04 -8.15 -1.67
N TYR A 94 -2.99 -8.15 -2.49
CA TYR A 94 -3.15 -8.19 -3.94
C TYR A 94 -3.81 -9.50 -4.40
N PRO A 95 -4.61 -9.46 -5.47
CA PRO A 95 -5.13 -10.67 -6.07
C PRO A 95 -3.99 -11.56 -6.57
N SER A 96 -4.22 -12.87 -6.51
CA SER A 96 -3.41 -13.82 -7.26
C SER A 96 -3.78 -13.74 -8.74
N TRP A 97 -2.88 -14.18 -9.61
CA TRP A 97 -3.22 -14.42 -11.01
C TRP A 97 -4.46 -15.33 -11.10
N PRO A 98 -5.45 -15.09 -11.99
CA PRO A 98 -6.73 -15.80 -11.97
C PRO A 98 -6.65 -17.33 -11.87
N ASP A 99 -5.76 -17.96 -12.64
CA ASP A 99 -5.53 -19.42 -12.62
C ASP A 99 -4.25 -19.84 -11.86
N TYR A 100 -3.63 -18.93 -11.11
CA TYR A 100 -2.42 -19.21 -10.32
C TYR A 100 -2.65 -18.91 -8.84
N LYS A 101 -3.44 -19.76 -8.17
CA LYS A 101 -3.79 -19.57 -6.76
C LYS A 101 -2.86 -20.33 -5.83
N GLY A 102 -2.53 -19.71 -4.70
CA GLY A 102 -1.77 -20.34 -3.62
C GLY A 102 -0.30 -20.62 -3.95
N ILE A 103 0.30 -21.54 -3.19
CA ILE A 103 1.69 -21.98 -3.39
C ILE A 103 1.68 -23.09 -4.43
N GLN A 104 2.47 -22.92 -5.49
CA GLN A 104 2.57 -23.80 -6.63
C GLN A 104 4.03 -24.26 -6.83
N PRO A 105 4.27 -25.43 -7.46
CA PRO A 105 5.62 -25.85 -7.84
C PRO A 105 6.33 -24.83 -8.73
N GLY A 106 7.59 -24.57 -8.43
CA GLY A 106 8.48 -23.71 -9.21
C GLY A 106 9.54 -24.48 -9.95
N GLN A 107 10.32 -23.76 -10.76
CA GLN A 107 11.48 -24.25 -11.47
C GLN A 107 12.67 -23.31 -11.26
N SER A 108 13.88 -23.87 -11.36
CA SER A 108 15.13 -23.10 -11.39
C SER A 108 15.09 -22.04 -12.50
N PRO A 109 15.64 -20.82 -12.30
CA PRO A 109 16.46 -20.37 -11.17
C PRO A 109 15.65 -19.92 -9.95
N HIS A 110 14.34 -20.08 -9.95
CA HIS A 110 13.47 -19.66 -8.86
C HIS A 110 13.29 -20.76 -7.81
N GLY A 111 12.63 -20.41 -6.69
CA GLY A 111 12.38 -21.34 -5.59
C GLY A 111 11.61 -22.59 -6.03
N ARG A 112 11.75 -23.67 -5.24
CA ARG A 112 11.07 -24.95 -5.48
C ARG A 112 9.55 -24.81 -5.45
N PHE A 113 9.06 -23.83 -4.70
CA PHE A 113 7.68 -23.38 -4.78
C PHE A 113 7.61 -21.87 -4.90
N HIS A 114 6.49 -21.38 -5.40
CA HIS A 114 6.19 -19.95 -5.41
C HIS A 114 4.71 -19.64 -5.36
N ARG A 115 4.42 -18.43 -4.90
CA ARG A 115 3.11 -17.79 -5.00
C ARG A 115 3.24 -16.50 -5.78
N ILE A 116 2.23 -16.17 -6.56
CA ILE A 116 2.23 -14.98 -7.43
C ILE A 116 1.11 -14.04 -7.02
N TYR A 117 1.46 -12.76 -6.98
CA TYR A 117 0.57 -11.65 -6.72
C TYR A 117 0.68 -10.66 -7.87
N ILE A 118 -0.44 -10.06 -8.25
CA ILE A 118 -0.51 -9.01 -9.27
C ILE A 118 -1.22 -7.80 -8.68
N ASN A 119 -0.68 -6.61 -8.89
CA ASN A 119 -1.34 -5.42 -8.38
C ASN A 119 -2.69 -5.20 -9.08
N PRO A 120 -3.60 -4.40 -8.49
CA PRO A 120 -4.92 -4.15 -9.05
C PRO A 120 -4.90 -3.64 -10.50
N ILE A 121 -3.90 -2.82 -10.86
CA ILE A 121 -3.74 -2.32 -12.24
C ILE A 121 -3.66 -3.46 -13.26
N LEU A 122 -2.85 -4.48 -12.98
CA LEU A 122 -2.74 -5.64 -13.86
C LEU A 122 -3.98 -6.53 -13.74
N ALA A 123 -4.47 -6.77 -12.53
CA ALA A 123 -5.63 -7.64 -12.30
C ALA A 123 -6.89 -7.16 -13.02
N ASP A 124 -7.17 -5.85 -12.97
CA ASP A 124 -8.35 -5.24 -13.60
C ASP A 124 -8.24 -5.20 -15.13
N ALA A 125 -7.02 -5.32 -15.67
CA ALA A 125 -6.78 -5.31 -17.11
C ALA A 125 -6.88 -6.69 -17.76
N LEU A 126 -6.85 -7.77 -16.97
CA LEU A 126 -6.91 -9.14 -17.47
C LEU A 126 -8.36 -9.51 -17.88
N PRO A 127 -8.57 -10.22 -19.00
CA PRO A 127 -7.55 -10.68 -19.95
C PRO A 127 -7.10 -9.58 -20.93
N ILE A 128 -5.83 -9.61 -21.33
CA ILE A 128 -5.22 -8.58 -22.19
C ILE A 128 -5.02 -9.10 -23.61
N SER A 129 -5.87 -8.67 -24.54
CA SER A 129 -5.83 -9.11 -25.96
C SER A 129 -4.52 -8.77 -26.68
N ALA A 130 -3.90 -7.63 -26.34
CA ALA A 130 -2.64 -7.20 -26.93
C ALA A 130 -1.41 -7.98 -26.41
N ASN A 131 -1.58 -8.81 -25.37
CA ASN A 131 -0.49 -9.47 -24.64
C ASN A 131 0.59 -8.49 -24.09
N ILE A 132 0.24 -7.22 -23.86
CA ILE A 132 1.12 -6.19 -23.31
C ILE A 132 0.52 -5.68 -22.00
N ALA A 133 1.23 -5.86 -20.89
CA ALA A 133 0.76 -5.40 -19.58
C ALA A 133 0.65 -3.87 -19.55
N PRO A 134 -0.34 -3.28 -18.85
CA PRO A 134 -0.46 -1.83 -18.72
C PRO A 134 0.70 -1.22 -17.92
N ALA A 135 1.01 0.04 -18.19
CA ALA A 135 1.95 0.81 -17.37
C ALA A 135 1.54 0.80 -15.89
N GLY A 136 2.51 0.69 -14.99
CA GLY A 136 2.25 0.56 -13.56
C GLY A 136 1.90 -0.86 -13.10
N SER A 137 1.86 -1.86 -14.00
CA SER A 137 1.73 -3.26 -13.62
C SER A 137 2.88 -3.69 -12.71
N ILE A 138 2.56 -4.41 -11.64
CA ILE A 138 3.52 -5.03 -10.74
C ILE A 138 3.18 -6.51 -10.59
N ILE A 139 4.16 -7.38 -10.81
CA ILE A 139 4.06 -8.82 -10.59
C ILE A 139 5.07 -9.19 -9.52
N ILE A 140 4.59 -9.84 -8.45
CA ILE A 140 5.41 -10.26 -7.32
C ILE A 140 5.36 -11.78 -7.25
N LYS A 141 6.54 -12.39 -7.31
CA LYS A 141 6.76 -13.80 -7.07
C LYS A 141 7.39 -13.96 -5.69
N GLU A 142 6.62 -14.49 -4.74
CA GLU A 142 7.16 -14.94 -3.47
C GLU A 142 7.69 -16.35 -3.63
N ASN A 143 8.99 -16.53 -3.36
CA ASN A 143 9.70 -17.79 -3.51
C ASN A 143 9.77 -18.51 -2.17
N TYR A 144 9.62 -19.82 -2.20
CA TYR A 144 9.74 -20.68 -1.03
C TYR A 144 10.77 -21.79 -1.26
N ASP A 145 11.40 -22.20 -0.16
CA ASP A 145 12.32 -23.32 -0.09
C ASP A 145 11.57 -24.68 -0.06
N PRO A 146 12.28 -25.83 0.00
CA PRO A 146 11.66 -27.15 0.09
C PRO A 146 10.72 -27.36 1.27
N ASP A 147 10.92 -26.62 2.36
CA ASP A 147 10.13 -26.70 3.61
C ASP A 147 8.95 -25.70 3.61
N ARG A 148 8.72 -25.03 2.48
CA ARG A 148 7.68 -24.01 2.29
C ARG A 148 7.87 -22.78 3.18
N VAL A 149 9.12 -22.46 3.50
CA VAL A 149 9.50 -21.20 4.16
C VAL A 149 9.86 -20.18 3.09
N VAL A 150 9.45 -18.93 3.28
CA VAL A 150 9.77 -17.83 2.35
C VAL A 150 11.27 -17.65 2.29
N SER A 151 11.84 -17.82 1.09
CA SER A 151 13.27 -17.70 0.83
C SER A 151 13.65 -16.38 0.16
N GLY A 152 12.67 -15.64 -0.38
CA GLY A 152 12.89 -14.34 -0.99
C GLY A 152 11.79 -13.97 -1.98
N TYR A 153 11.99 -12.86 -2.68
CA TYR A 153 11.01 -12.30 -3.61
C TYR A 153 11.66 -11.96 -4.94
N THR A 154 10.92 -12.12 -6.03
CA THR A 154 11.30 -11.64 -7.35
C THR A 154 10.16 -10.81 -7.88
N VAL A 155 10.44 -9.57 -8.25
CA VAL A 155 9.42 -8.58 -8.60
C VAL A 155 9.76 -7.95 -9.94
N MET A 156 8.74 -7.70 -10.74
CA MET A 156 8.85 -6.87 -11.94
C MET A 156 7.80 -5.76 -11.91
N ALA A 157 8.20 -4.55 -12.29
CA ALA A 157 7.36 -3.37 -12.36
C ALA A 157 7.47 -2.72 -13.75
N LYS A 158 6.33 -2.44 -14.39
CA LYS A 158 6.30 -1.83 -15.73
C LYS A 158 6.35 -0.31 -15.62
N VAL A 159 7.48 0.28 -16.00
CA VAL A 159 7.77 1.72 -15.85
C VAL A 159 7.99 2.32 -17.24
N PRO A 160 7.05 3.14 -17.75
CA PRO A 160 7.14 3.69 -19.11
C PRO A 160 8.49 4.35 -19.42
N GLY A 161 9.09 3.95 -20.54
CA GLY A 161 10.38 4.46 -21.01
C GLY A 161 11.60 3.98 -20.21
N TYR A 162 11.42 3.14 -19.17
CA TYR A 162 12.54 2.68 -18.37
C TYR A 162 13.42 1.69 -19.11
N ASN A 163 12.88 0.80 -19.93
CA ASN A 163 13.66 -0.22 -20.63
C ASN A 163 12.94 -0.70 -21.89
N PRO A 164 12.83 0.15 -22.93
CA PRO A 164 11.96 -0.12 -24.08
C PRO A 164 12.25 -1.45 -24.77
N ASP A 165 13.53 -1.82 -24.88
CA ASP A 165 13.98 -3.07 -25.50
C ASP A 165 13.56 -4.33 -24.72
N ALA A 166 13.24 -4.17 -23.42
CA ALA A 166 12.72 -5.23 -22.58
C ALA A 166 11.32 -4.91 -22.03
N GLY A 167 10.47 -4.28 -22.84
CA GLY A 167 9.06 -4.04 -22.52
C GLY A 167 8.86 -3.10 -21.33
N ASP A 168 9.77 -2.17 -21.08
CA ASP A 168 9.70 -1.21 -19.98
C ASP A 168 9.68 -1.84 -18.57
N TRP A 169 10.18 -3.07 -18.45
CA TRP A 169 10.25 -3.76 -17.16
C TRP A 169 11.50 -3.38 -16.36
N PHE A 170 11.27 -2.95 -15.12
CA PHE A 170 12.24 -2.96 -14.04
C PHE A 170 12.15 -4.28 -13.28
N TRP A 171 13.30 -4.91 -12.98
CA TRP A 171 13.37 -6.18 -12.27
C TRP A 171 14.03 -6.00 -10.93
N ALA A 172 13.58 -6.73 -9.90
CA ALA A 172 14.26 -6.81 -8.62
C ALA A 172 14.17 -8.19 -7.99
N ALA A 173 15.21 -8.58 -7.27
CA ALA A 173 15.23 -9.75 -6.40
C ALA A 173 15.57 -9.30 -4.98
N TYR A 174 14.86 -9.86 -4.02
CA TYR A 174 15.00 -9.56 -2.60
C TYR A 174 15.22 -10.85 -1.81
N ASP A 175 15.97 -10.76 -0.72
CA ASP A 175 15.92 -11.80 0.30
C ASP A 175 14.59 -11.78 1.08
N ASN A 176 14.43 -12.72 2.01
CA ASN A 176 13.20 -12.87 2.78
C ASN A 176 12.90 -11.70 3.74
N GLN A 177 13.84 -10.76 3.94
CA GLN A 177 13.66 -9.54 4.73
C GLN A 177 13.46 -8.29 3.85
N GLY A 178 13.43 -8.44 2.52
CA GLY A 178 13.33 -7.30 1.61
C GLY A 178 14.65 -6.63 1.27
N GLY A 179 15.78 -7.23 1.63
CA GLY A 179 17.10 -6.75 1.23
C GLY A 179 17.31 -6.95 -0.27
N VAL A 180 17.62 -5.88 -1.00
CA VAL A 180 17.87 -5.92 -2.45
C VAL A 180 19.09 -6.80 -2.73
N LYS A 181 18.90 -7.85 -3.53
CA LYS A 181 19.97 -8.72 -4.04
C LYS A 181 20.38 -8.37 -5.47
N MET A 182 19.42 -7.90 -6.27
CA MET A 182 19.60 -7.55 -7.67
C MET A 182 18.48 -6.60 -8.08
N GLU A 183 18.76 -5.64 -8.95
CA GLU A 183 17.74 -4.71 -9.43
C GLU A 183 18.06 -4.12 -10.82
N GLY A 184 17.08 -3.44 -11.42
CA GLY A 184 17.22 -2.68 -12.66
C GLY A 184 16.99 -3.50 -13.92
N ARG A 185 18.03 -3.62 -14.76
CA ARG A 185 18.01 -4.30 -16.07
C ARG A 185 18.94 -5.52 -16.12
N PRO A 186 18.85 -6.48 -15.18
CA PRO A 186 19.76 -7.62 -15.14
C PRO A 186 19.58 -8.51 -16.39
N ALA A 187 20.66 -8.66 -17.16
CA ALA A 187 20.65 -9.43 -18.40
C ALA A 187 20.18 -10.89 -18.22
N MET A 188 20.43 -11.49 -17.05
CA MET A 188 19.98 -12.85 -16.76
C MET A 188 18.46 -12.99 -16.67
N CYS A 189 17.76 -12.01 -16.11
CA CYS A 189 16.30 -12.02 -16.05
C CYS A 189 15.72 -11.78 -17.44
N ILE A 190 16.23 -10.74 -18.12
CA ILE A 190 15.75 -10.35 -19.45
C ILE A 190 15.89 -11.50 -20.45
N ARG A 191 17.04 -12.19 -20.47
CA ARG A 191 17.29 -13.29 -21.42
C ARG A 191 16.28 -14.45 -21.32
N CYS A 192 15.89 -14.83 -20.10
CA CYS A 192 14.91 -15.90 -19.92
C CYS A 192 13.48 -15.43 -20.14
N HIS A 193 13.19 -14.17 -19.83
CA HIS A 193 11.85 -13.60 -20.01
C HIS A 193 11.57 -13.15 -21.45
N SER A 194 12.60 -12.83 -22.25
CA SER A 194 12.46 -12.40 -23.64
C SER A 194 11.92 -13.48 -24.57
N SER A 195 11.92 -14.75 -24.15
CA SER A 195 11.29 -15.85 -24.89
C SER A 195 9.76 -15.89 -24.70
N SER A 196 9.19 -15.05 -23.83
CA SER A 196 7.75 -14.96 -23.68
C SER A 196 7.08 -14.31 -24.90
N ALA A 197 5.94 -14.85 -25.31
CA ALA A 197 5.04 -14.22 -26.28
C ALA A 197 4.17 -13.10 -25.67
N SER A 198 4.31 -12.86 -24.36
CA SER A 198 3.44 -12.01 -23.57
C SER A 198 4.23 -10.99 -22.76
N ASP A 199 4.93 -10.12 -23.49
CA ASP A 199 5.55 -8.92 -22.91
C ASP A 199 6.42 -9.24 -21.69
N PHE A 200 7.36 -10.18 -21.87
CA PHE A 200 8.29 -10.65 -20.84
C PHE A 200 7.63 -11.33 -19.62
N VAL A 201 6.32 -11.56 -19.61
CA VAL A 201 5.62 -12.30 -18.54
C VAL A 201 5.54 -13.78 -18.92
N LEU A 202 6.10 -14.67 -18.11
CA LEU A 202 6.18 -16.11 -18.42
C LEU A 202 4.96 -16.92 -17.98
N LEU A 203 4.06 -16.32 -17.20
CA LEU A 203 2.78 -16.96 -16.85
C LEU A 203 1.81 -16.85 -18.01
N GLN A 204 1.03 -17.92 -18.24
CA GLN A 204 0.09 -18.11 -19.35
C GLN A 204 -0.42 -16.80 -19.95
N ARG A 205 -0.12 -16.60 -21.24
CA ARG A 205 -0.45 -15.53 -22.20
C ARG A 205 -0.93 -14.12 -21.75
N LEU A 206 -0.96 -13.76 -20.46
CA LEU A 206 -1.87 -12.76 -19.86
C LEU A 206 -3.35 -13.20 -19.96
N ASP A 207 -3.53 -14.48 -19.61
CA ASP A 207 -4.73 -15.26 -19.22
C ASP A 207 -5.97 -15.38 -20.14
N ALA A 208 -5.85 -14.96 -21.40
CA ALA A 208 -6.56 -15.48 -22.58
C ALA A 208 -8.12 -15.47 -22.63
N ALA A 209 -8.66 -14.76 -23.63
CA ALA A 209 -9.58 -15.37 -24.58
C ALA A 209 -9.05 -15.14 -26.01
N GLY A 210 -8.53 -16.21 -26.60
CA GLY A 210 -7.95 -16.27 -27.94
C GLY A 210 -7.49 -17.69 -28.23
N ALA A 211 -8.38 -18.66 -27.99
CA ALA A 211 -8.30 -19.98 -28.57
C ALA A 211 -8.60 -19.85 -30.06
N ASP A 212 -7.56 -19.60 -30.86
CA ASP A 212 -7.42 -20.07 -32.23
C ASP A 212 -6.07 -19.56 -32.77
N GLN A 213 -5.06 -20.43 -32.74
CA GLN A 213 -4.04 -20.60 -33.78
C GLN A 213 -3.55 -22.04 -33.76
#